data_AF-A0A949H4V6-F1
#
_entry.id   AF-A0A949H4V6-F1
#
_cell.length_a   1.000
_cell.length_b   1.000
_cell.length_c   1.000
_cell.angle_alpha   90.00
_cell.angle_beta   90.00
_cell.angle_gamma   90.00
#
_symmetry.space_group_name_H-M   'P 1'
#
loop_
_entity.id
_entity.type
_entity.pdbx_description
1 polymer ?
#
loop_
_entity_poly.entity_id
_entity_poly.type
_entity_poly.pdbx_seq_one_letter_code
_entity_poly.pdbx_strand_id
1 'polypeptide(L)'
;MKGLNAFQMTQLKHRDARVFVMCQHLRAAIDVLEQIASEPFQPPQKPKPETRSVPAPTAVEIPPDKLTYTIKEAAAALGVGRTTLWRAVSDGKLPAVKFGSRTLIPADGLRQWLSAMPRSGK
;
A
#
# COMPACT_ATOMS: atom_id res chain seq x y z
N MET A 1 -54.41 18.72 -22.65
CA MET A 1 -53.65 19.50 -21.64
C MET A 1 -54.66 20.18 -20.73
N LYS A 2 -54.86 19.70 -19.49
CA LYS A 2 -55.77 20.36 -18.53
C LYS A 2 -55.10 21.64 -18.04
N GLY A 3 -55.69 22.80 -18.32
CA GLY A 3 -55.21 24.09 -17.83
C GLY A 3 -55.18 24.11 -16.30
N LEU A 4 -54.22 24.84 -15.73
CA LEU A 4 -54.08 25.02 -14.28
C LEU A 4 -55.39 25.58 -13.70
N ASN A 5 -55.97 24.89 -12.72
CA ASN A 5 -57.22 25.29 -12.08
C ASN A 5 -57.06 26.62 -11.32
N ALA A 6 -58.17 27.34 -11.08
CA ALA A 6 -58.17 28.63 -10.38
C ALA A 6 -57.45 28.58 -9.01
N PHE A 7 -57.53 27.45 -8.31
CA PHE A 7 -56.78 27.19 -7.08
C PHE A 7 -55.25 27.21 -7.30
N GLN A 8 -54.77 26.55 -8.34
CA GLN A 8 -53.35 26.51 -8.70
C GLN A 8 -52.86 27.90 -9.16
N MET A 9 -53.67 28.63 -9.92
CA MET A 9 -53.39 30.03 -10.30
C MET A 9 -53.32 30.97 -9.08
N THR A 10 -54.15 30.73 -8.06
CA THR A 10 -54.17 31.54 -6.82
C THR A 10 -52.96 31.23 -5.92
N GLN A 11 -52.52 29.97 -5.87
CA GLN A 11 -51.30 29.51 -5.21
C GLN A 11 -50.02 30.05 -5.87
N LEU A 12 -50.03 30.27 -7.19
CA LEU A 12 -48.93 30.96 -7.89
C LEU A 12 -48.90 32.47 -7.61
N LYS A 13 -50.07 33.10 -7.42
CA LYS A 13 -50.19 34.53 -7.11
C LYS A 13 -49.85 34.87 -5.65
N HIS A 14 -50.18 34.00 -4.70
CA HIS A 14 -49.83 34.14 -3.29
C HIS A 14 -48.64 33.24 -3.03
N ARG A 15 -47.43 33.81 -3.06
CA ARG A 15 -46.15 33.11 -2.93
C ARG A 15 -46.10 32.22 -1.68
N ASP A 16 -46.61 30.99 -1.82
CA ASP A 16 -46.54 29.96 -0.79
C ASP A 16 -45.06 29.68 -0.53
N ALA A 17 -44.62 29.89 0.71
CA ALA A 17 -43.25 29.71 1.13
C ALA A 17 -42.71 28.31 0.78
N ARG A 18 -43.59 27.30 0.71
CA ARG A 18 -43.24 25.94 0.32
C ARG A 18 -42.76 25.84 -1.13
N VAL A 19 -43.32 26.64 -2.03
CA VAL A 19 -42.89 26.69 -3.44
C VAL A 19 -41.48 27.29 -3.53
N PHE A 20 -41.19 28.32 -2.74
CA PHE A 20 -39.85 28.91 -2.66
C PHE A 20 -38.82 27.92 -2.12
N VAL A 21 -39.15 27.21 -1.03
CA VAL A 21 -38.30 26.17 -0.44
C VAL A 21 -38.05 25.03 -1.43
N MET A 22 -39.08 24.60 -2.17
CA MET A 22 -38.92 23.61 -3.24
C MET A 22 -37.96 24.09 -4.32
N CYS A 23 -38.12 25.33 -4.81
CA CYS A 23 -37.21 25.91 -5.80
C CYS A 23 -35.77 26.01 -5.28
N GLN A 24 -35.57 26.32 -3.99
CA GLN A 24 -34.26 26.34 -3.36
C GLN A 24 -33.61 24.95 -3.34
N HIS A 25 -34.35 23.92 -2.98
CA HIS A 25 -33.85 22.54 -3.01
C HIS A 25 -33.51 22.09 -4.44
N LEU A 26 -34.34 22.43 -5.42
CA LEU A 26 -34.08 22.12 -6.83
C LEU A 26 -32.82 22.84 -7.34
N ARG A 27 -32.61 24.11 -6.96
CA ARG A 27 -31.39 24.87 -7.28
C ARG A 27 -30.16 24.19 -6.71
N ALA A 28 -30.18 23.83 -5.42
CA ALA A 28 -29.08 23.16 -4.75
C ALA A 28 -28.75 21.79 -5.38
N ALA A 29 -29.77 21.04 -5.82
CA ALA A 29 -29.55 19.77 -6.51
C ALA A 29 -28.85 19.95 -7.87
N ILE A 30 -29.19 21.01 -8.62
CA ILE A 30 -28.53 21.34 -9.88
C ILE A 30 -27.06 21.73 -9.63
N ASP A 31 -26.79 22.52 -8.60
CA ASP A 31 -25.41 22.92 -8.26
C ASP A 31 -24.52 21.70 -7.92
N VAL A 32 -25.07 20.69 -7.22
CA VAL A 32 -24.37 19.42 -6.95
C VAL A 32 -24.11 18.64 -8.25
N LEU A 33 -25.07 18.59 -9.17
CA LEU A 33 -24.88 17.93 -10.46
C LEU A 33 -23.81 18.63 -11.30
N GLU A 34 -23.73 19.96 -11.24
CA GLU A 34 -22.70 20.74 -11.91
C GLU A 34 -21.31 20.45 -11.31
N GLN A 35 -21.21 20.34 -9.98
CA GLN A 35 -19.97 19.94 -9.31
C GLN A 35 -19.50 18.53 -9.76
N ILE A 36 -20.42 17.56 -9.79
CA ILE A 36 -20.14 16.20 -10.26
C ILE A 36 -19.69 16.20 -11.72
N ALA A 37 -20.29 17.04 -12.57
CA ALA A 37 -19.89 17.16 -13.97
C ALA A 37 -18.51 17.84 -14.14
N SER A 38 -18.11 18.70 -13.20
CA SER A 38 -16.84 19.43 -13.23
C SER A 38 -15.63 18.62 -12.73
N GLU A 39 -15.84 17.64 -11.85
CA GLU A 39 -14.79 16.78 -11.32
C GLU A 39 -14.80 15.40 -12.00
N PRO A 40 -13.75 14.99 -12.74
CA PRO A 40 -13.67 13.62 -13.24
C PRO A 40 -13.62 12.65 -12.07
N PHE A 41 -14.52 11.67 -12.04
CA PHE A 41 -14.58 10.62 -11.02
C PHE A 41 -13.18 10.07 -10.73
N GLN A 42 -12.68 10.36 -9.53
CA GLN A 42 -11.50 9.69 -9.00
C GLN A 42 -12.01 8.41 -8.30
N PRO A 43 -11.70 7.21 -8.80
CA PRO A 43 -11.99 6.00 -8.05
C PRO A 43 -11.36 6.13 -6.67
N PRO A 44 -12.00 5.59 -5.61
CA PRO A 44 -11.40 5.61 -4.28
C PRO A 44 -10.00 5.04 -4.43
N GLN A 45 -8.99 5.89 -4.23
CA GLN A 45 -7.62 5.43 -4.19
C GLN A 45 -7.61 4.48 -3.00
N LYS A 46 -7.60 3.16 -3.27
CA LYS A 46 -7.10 2.19 -2.28
C LYS A 46 -5.87 2.88 -1.74
N PRO A 47 -5.77 3.14 -0.41
CA PRO A 47 -4.64 3.89 0.11
C PRO A 47 -3.44 3.28 -0.56
N LYS A 48 -2.82 4.05 -1.48
CA LYS A 48 -1.54 3.69 -2.02
C LYS A 48 -0.80 3.35 -0.75
N PRO A 49 -0.16 2.17 -0.61
CA PRO A 49 0.76 2.02 0.48
C PRO A 49 1.66 3.22 0.32
N GLU A 50 1.37 4.25 1.13
CA GLU A 50 2.28 5.25 1.56
C GLU A 50 3.44 4.34 1.82
N THR A 51 4.47 4.52 1.02
CA THR A 51 5.76 4.11 1.47
C THR A 51 5.83 4.90 2.76
N ARG A 52 5.39 4.26 3.85
CA ARG A 52 5.57 4.71 5.18
C ARG A 52 7.06 4.75 5.12
N SER A 53 7.57 5.97 4.91
CA SER A 53 8.91 6.33 5.29
C SER A 53 8.86 5.94 6.75
N VAL A 54 9.15 4.67 7.02
CA VAL A 54 9.61 4.27 8.31
C VAL A 54 10.73 5.28 8.50
N PRO A 55 10.60 6.26 9.42
CA PRO A 55 11.79 6.98 9.81
C PRO A 55 12.78 5.86 10.10
N ALA A 56 13.89 5.84 9.35
CA ALA A 56 14.97 4.91 9.60
C ALA A 56 15.11 4.85 11.12
N PRO A 57 14.97 3.68 11.78
CA PRO A 57 14.82 3.64 13.22
C PRO A 57 16.02 4.37 13.81
N THR A 58 15.76 5.59 14.29
CA THR A 58 16.67 6.37 15.10
C THR A 58 16.41 5.91 16.51
N ALA A 59 16.77 4.66 16.72
CA ALA A 59 16.92 4.05 18.01
C ALA A 59 18.23 3.32 17.88
N VAL A 60 19.19 3.67 18.73
CA VAL A 60 20.36 2.83 18.95
C VAL A 60 19.83 1.59 19.68
N GLU A 61 19.20 0.70 18.93
CA GLU A 61 18.86 -0.65 19.36
C GLU A 61 20.11 -1.46 19.11
N ILE A 62 20.73 -1.99 20.17
CA ILE A 62 21.65 -3.11 20.02
C ILE A 62 20.83 -4.17 19.28
N PRO A 63 21.11 -4.46 18.00
CA PRO A 63 20.24 -5.33 17.22
C PRO A 63 20.20 -6.67 17.94
N PRO A 64 19.02 -7.30 18.14
CA PRO A 64 19.01 -8.70 18.49
C PRO A 64 19.80 -9.39 17.39
N ASP A 65 20.95 -10.00 17.73
CA ASP A 65 21.81 -10.66 16.76
C ASP A 65 20.92 -11.58 15.91
N LYS A 66 20.74 -11.23 14.63
CA LYS A 66 19.85 -11.98 13.74
C LYS A 66 20.40 -13.40 13.65
N LEU A 67 19.75 -14.33 14.33
CA LEU A 67 20.20 -15.72 14.42
C LEU A 67 20.10 -16.45 13.07
N THR A 68 19.15 -16.05 12.23
CA THR A 68 18.92 -16.68 10.93
C THR A 68 18.53 -15.66 9.87
N TYR A 69 18.98 -15.90 8.64
CA TYR A 69 18.63 -15.13 7.45
C TYR A 69 17.83 -15.98 6.47
N THR A 70 16.81 -15.40 5.84
CA THR A 70 16.24 -16.03 4.64
C THR A 70 17.24 -16.00 3.48
N ILE A 71 17.07 -16.84 2.47
CA ILE A 71 17.94 -16.81 1.27
C ILE A 71 17.96 -15.43 0.61
N LYS A 72 16.81 -14.73 0.58
CA LYS A 72 16.73 -13.37 0.03
C LYS A 72 17.54 -12.37 0.85
N GLU A 73 17.46 -12.46 2.19
CA GLU A 73 18.25 -11.59 3.07
C GLU A 73 19.74 -11.92 3.02
N ALA A 74 20.11 -13.20 2.99
CA ALA A 74 21.50 -13.62 2.84
C ALA A 74 22.08 -13.13 1.51
N ALA A 75 21.30 -13.18 0.41
CA ALA A 75 21.69 -12.65 -0.89
C ALA A 75 21.98 -11.14 -0.81
N ALA A 76 21.11 -10.39 -0.14
CA ALA A 76 21.28 -8.95 0.05
C ALA A 76 22.48 -8.63 0.96
N ALA A 77 22.64 -9.36 2.07
CA ALA A 77 23.72 -9.14 3.03
C ALA A 77 25.12 -9.43 2.43
N LEU A 78 25.20 -10.42 1.54
CA LEU A 78 26.45 -10.83 0.90
C LEU A 78 26.69 -10.16 -0.47
N GLY A 79 25.68 -9.50 -1.03
CA GLY A 79 25.75 -8.96 -2.40
C GLY A 79 25.84 -10.02 -3.50
N VAL A 80 25.44 -11.27 -3.21
CA VAL A 80 25.51 -12.40 -4.17
C VAL A 80 24.14 -12.78 -4.71
N GLY A 81 24.10 -13.35 -5.91
CA GLY A 81 22.88 -13.87 -6.50
C GLY A 81 22.29 -15.04 -5.69
N ARG A 82 20.95 -15.13 -5.65
CA ARG A 82 20.22 -16.25 -5.01
C ARG A 82 20.66 -17.62 -5.54
N THR A 83 20.97 -17.71 -6.83
CA THR A 83 21.45 -18.96 -7.46
C THR A 83 22.78 -19.42 -6.88
N THR A 84 23.68 -18.50 -6.55
CA THR A 84 24.97 -18.80 -5.93
C THR A 84 24.78 -19.37 -4.52
N LEU A 85 23.86 -18.78 -3.75
CA LEU A 85 23.50 -19.30 -2.43
C LEU A 85 22.86 -20.67 -2.52
N TRP A 86 21.91 -20.88 -3.43
CA TRP A 86 21.32 -22.20 -3.66
C TRP A 86 22.35 -23.24 -4.05
N ARG A 87 23.32 -22.89 -4.91
CA ARG A 87 24.43 -23.78 -5.26
C ARG A 87 25.27 -24.12 -4.04
N ALA A 88 25.60 -23.15 -3.19
CA ALA A 88 26.36 -23.39 -1.96
C ALA A 88 25.60 -24.27 -0.96
N VAL A 89 24.28 -24.13 -0.87
CA VAL A 89 23.41 -25.00 -0.06
C VAL A 89 23.36 -26.41 -0.64
N SER A 90 23.16 -26.55 -1.95
CA SER A 90 23.14 -27.86 -2.63
C SER A 90 24.49 -28.58 -2.58
N ASP A 91 25.60 -27.84 -2.65
CA ASP A 91 26.96 -28.36 -2.50
C ASP A 91 27.29 -28.77 -1.05
N GLY A 92 26.39 -28.52 -0.09
CA GLY A 92 26.61 -28.80 1.34
C GLY A 92 27.60 -27.85 2.02
N LYS A 93 28.01 -26.77 1.35
CA LYS A 93 28.98 -25.78 1.87
C LYS A 93 28.34 -24.73 2.77
N LEU A 94 27.04 -24.51 2.62
CA LEU A 94 26.28 -23.56 3.42
C LEU A 94 25.13 -24.27 4.15
N PRO A 95 25.11 -24.28 5.50
CA PRO A 95 24.04 -24.93 6.24
C PRO A 95 22.74 -24.13 6.08
N ALA A 96 21.68 -24.83 5.70
CA ALA A 96 20.34 -24.27 5.56
C ALA A 96 19.32 -25.15 6.28
N VAL A 97 18.45 -24.52 7.06
CA VAL A 97 17.38 -25.17 7.83
C VAL A 97 16.05 -24.81 7.18
N LYS A 98 15.25 -25.83 6.87
CA LYS A 98 13.90 -25.63 6.35
C LYS A 98 12.93 -25.43 7.52
N PHE A 99 12.30 -24.26 7.58
CA PHE A 99 11.29 -23.92 8.57
C PHE A 99 9.94 -23.67 7.87
N GLY A 100 9.10 -24.71 7.85
CA GLY A 100 7.84 -24.71 7.10
C GLY A 100 8.07 -24.52 5.60
N SER A 101 7.53 -23.42 5.06
CA SER A 101 7.68 -23.04 3.64
C SER A 101 8.95 -22.25 3.33
N ARG A 102 9.72 -21.85 4.34
CA ARG A 102 10.89 -20.97 4.19
C ARG A 102 12.19 -21.72 4.44
N THR A 103 13.23 -21.36 3.71
CA THR A 103 14.61 -21.80 3.97
C THR A 103 15.35 -20.69 4.70
N LEU A 104 15.84 -21.03 5.89
CA LEU A 104 16.60 -20.15 6.78
C LEU A 104 18.05 -20.59 6.82
N ILE A 105 18.97 -19.65 6.87
CA ILE A 105 20.41 -19.85 6.94
C ILE A 105 20.87 -19.30 8.29
N PRO A 106 21.42 -20.13 9.19
CA PRO A 106 21.98 -19.66 10.45
C PRO A 106 23.10 -18.63 10.21
N ALA A 107 23.15 -17.59 11.03
CA ALA A 107 24.15 -16.54 10.91
C ALA A 107 25.58 -17.07 11.06
N ASP A 108 25.81 -17.98 12.00
CA ASP A 108 27.12 -18.64 12.18
C ASP A 108 27.54 -19.42 10.94
N GLY A 109 26.60 -20.11 10.31
CA GLY A 109 26.86 -20.85 9.07
C GLY A 109 27.29 -19.93 7.92
N LEU A 110 26.67 -18.77 7.81
CA LEU A 110 27.04 -17.74 6.83
C LEU A 110 28.46 -17.20 7.10
N ARG A 111 28.78 -16.93 8.37
CA ARG A 111 30.11 -16.42 8.80
C ARG A 111 31.20 -17.46 8.56
N GLN A 112 30.94 -18.73 8.84
CA GLN A 112 31.86 -19.84 8.57
C GLN A 112 32.11 -20.00 7.07
N TRP A 113 31.06 -19.95 6.26
CA TRP A 113 31.17 -20.05 4.81
C TRP A 113 32.03 -18.92 4.21
N LEU A 114 31.84 -17.68 4.68
CA LEU A 114 32.70 -16.55 4.31
C LEU A 114 34.16 -16.75 4.73
N SER A 115 34.39 -17.25 5.95
CA SER A 115 35.73 -17.49 6.47
C SER A 115 36.46 -18.62 5.74
N ALA A 116 35.71 -19.58 5.21
CA ALA A 116 36.23 -20.70 4.42
C ALA A 116 36.52 -20.32 2.96
N MET A 117 36.09 -19.16 2.48
CA MET A 117 36.43 -18.72 1.12
C MET A 117 37.92 -18.40 1.02
N PRO A 118 38.59 -18.84 -0.05
CA PRO A 118 39.95 -18.39 -0.31
C PRO A 118 39.94 -16.87 -0.47
N ARG A 119 40.71 -16.16 0.38
CA ARG A 119 40.96 -14.73 0.21
C ARG A 119 41.75 -14.56 -1.08
N SER A 120 41.05 -14.32 -2.18
CA SER A 120 41.64 -13.95 -3.46
C SER A 120 42.16 -12.51 -3.35
N GLY A 121 43.25 -12.34 -2.58
CA GLY A 121 44.08 -11.15 -2.58
C GLY A 121 45.09 -11.29 -3.70
N LYS A 122 44.97 -10.42 -4.70
CA LYS A 122 46.05 -10.12 -5.64
C LYS A 122 46.95 -9.06 -5.02
#